data_AF-A0A970ZMY3-F1
#
_entry.id   AF-A0A970ZMY3-F1
#
_cell.length_a   1.000
_cell.length_b   1.000
_cell.length_c   1.000
_cell.angle_alpha   90.00
_cell.angle_beta   90.00
_cell.angle_gamma   90.00
#
_symmetry.space_group_name_H-M   'P 1'
#
loop_
_entity.id
_entity.type
_entity.pdbx_description
1 polymer ?
#
loop_
_entity_poly.entity_id
_entity_poly.type
_entity_poly.pdbx_seq_one_letter_code
_entity_poly.pdbx_strand_id
1 'polypeptide(L)'
;MRRAGNLNDVRDTEMKSIADLYQGYYASVYSTALRITGNPADAEDALQTVFLRVLNHEWQNSAYPPEAYFRRAAANAALDLLRRRRSHKETPLEEASAEYSAEDAALLKERLRRALASLEVDDAAMFSLRYIEGMSNGEIADLYRQEKNNVAVRLHRIRQTLKEKMER
;
A
#
# COMPACT_ATOMS: atom_id res chain seq x y z
N MET A 1 -16.98 42.62 -20.39
CA MET A 1 -15.56 42.19 -20.52
C MET A 1 -15.30 41.08 -19.49
N ARG A 2 -15.66 39.81 -19.80
CA ARG A 2 -15.32 38.64 -18.97
C ARG A 2 -14.20 37.89 -19.72
N ARG A 3 -13.01 37.85 -19.15
CA ARG A 3 -11.90 37.03 -19.66
C ARG A 3 -12.36 35.57 -19.66
N ALA A 4 -12.51 34.99 -20.84
CA ALA A 4 -12.52 33.55 -20.99
C ALA A 4 -11.13 33.06 -20.53
N GLY A 5 -11.05 32.42 -19.37
CA GLY A 5 -9.86 31.66 -18.99
C GLY A 5 -9.65 30.61 -20.07
N ASN A 6 -8.47 30.62 -20.69
CA ASN A 6 -8.17 29.77 -21.83
C ASN A 6 -8.18 28.31 -21.37
N LEU A 7 -9.04 27.46 -21.95
CA LEU A 7 -9.16 26.04 -21.60
C LEU A 7 -7.81 25.29 -21.69
N ASN A 8 -6.88 25.78 -22.53
CA ASN A 8 -5.53 25.25 -22.64
C ASN A 8 -4.66 25.59 -21.42
N ASP A 9 -4.82 26.79 -20.83
CA ASP A 9 -4.05 27.25 -19.67
C ASP A 9 -4.45 26.50 -18.38
N VAL A 10 -5.75 26.19 -18.24
CA VAL A 10 -6.25 25.35 -17.14
C VAL A 10 -5.72 23.92 -17.25
N ARG A 11 -5.78 23.32 -18.45
CA ARG A 11 -5.26 21.97 -18.70
C ARG A 11 -3.77 21.85 -18.51
N ASP A 12 -3.00 22.84 -18.96
CA ASP A 12 -1.54 22.87 -18.79
C ASP A 12 -1.16 23.01 -17.30
N THR A 13 -1.91 23.80 -16.54
CA THR A 13 -1.72 23.95 -15.09
C THR A 13 -2.08 22.68 -14.32
N GLU A 14 -3.18 22.01 -14.67
CA GLU A 14 -3.57 20.72 -14.10
C GLU A 14 -2.53 19.63 -14.39
N MET A 15 -2.06 19.55 -15.64
CA MET A 15 -1.04 18.59 -16.05
C MET A 15 0.29 18.81 -15.30
N LYS A 16 0.68 20.07 -15.10
CA LYS A 16 1.87 20.44 -14.33
C LYS A 16 1.73 20.04 -12.86
N SER A 17 0.57 20.28 -12.26
CA SER A 17 0.26 19.87 -10.88
C SER A 17 0.35 18.34 -10.70
N ILE A 18 -0.17 17.56 -11.64
CA ILE A 18 -0.07 16.10 -11.60
C ILE A 18 1.37 15.62 -11.78
N ALA A 19 2.13 16.25 -12.69
CA ALA A 19 3.54 15.93 -12.89
C ALA A 19 4.36 16.20 -11.60
N ASP A 20 4.07 17.29 -10.90
CA ASP A 20 4.71 17.62 -9.62
C ASP A 20 4.39 16.57 -8.54
N LEU A 21 3.13 16.13 -8.45
CA LEU A 21 2.73 15.04 -7.54
C LEU A 21 3.43 13.72 -7.90
N TYR A 22 3.52 13.40 -9.20
CA TYR A 22 4.23 12.22 -9.64
C TYR A 22 5.70 12.26 -9.23
N GLN A 23 6.40 13.34 -9.55
CA GLN A 23 7.80 13.51 -9.17
C GLN A 23 7.99 13.48 -7.65
N GLY A 24 7.10 14.10 -6.89
CA GLY A 24 7.18 14.15 -5.43
C GLY A 24 6.93 12.81 -4.73
N TYR A 25 6.04 11.97 -5.26
CA TYR A 25 5.57 10.76 -4.56
C TYR A 25 5.91 9.43 -5.23
N TYR A 26 6.41 9.42 -6.48
CA TYR A 26 6.78 8.21 -7.21
C TYR A 26 7.66 7.27 -6.36
N ALA A 27 8.78 7.78 -5.85
CA ALA A 27 9.75 6.96 -5.13
C ALA A 27 9.15 6.38 -3.84
N SER A 28 8.36 7.17 -3.10
CA SER A 28 7.69 6.70 -1.90
C SER A 28 6.68 5.59 -2.24
N VAL A 29 5.78 5.83 -3.18
CA VAL A 29 4.74 4.87 -3.58
C VAL A 29 5.36 3.57 -4.07
N TYR A 30 6.34 3.65 -4.97
CA TYR A 30 7.03 2.49 -5.49
C TYR A 30 7.74 1.71 -4.38
N SER A 31 8.47 2.41 -3.49
CA SER A 31 9.19 1.75 -2.39
C SER A 31 8.26 1.07 -1.39
N THR A 32 7.11 1.68 -1.09
CA THR A 32 6.09 1.10 -0.21
C THR A 32 5.49 -0.15 -0.85
N ALA A 33 5.10 -0.05 -2.12
CA ALA A 33 4.55 -1.18 -2.85
C ALA A 33 5.56 -2.34 -2.92
N LEU A 34 6.81 -2.06 -3.29
CA LEU A 34 7.86 -3.07 -3.40
C LEU A 34 8.17 -3.76 -2.06
N ARG A 35 8.18 -3.02 -0.95
CA ARG A 35 8.38 -3.62 0.38
C ARG A 35 7.27 -4.59 0.75
N ILE A 36 6.04 -4.28 0.38
CA ILE A 36 4.86 -5.11 0.66
C ILE A 36 4.79 -6.31 -0.30
N THR A 37 4.85 -6.08 -1.62
CA THR A 37 4.70 -7.14 -2.64
C THR A 37 5.93 -8.04 -2.72
N GLY A 38 7.13 -7.48 -2.51
CA GLY A 38 8.40 -8.16 -2.76
C GLY A 38 8.67 -8.46 -4.22
N ASN A 39 7.90 -7.90 -5.16
CA ASN A 39 7.98 -8.15 -6.58
C ASN A 39 7.99 -6.81 -7.34
N PRO A 40 8.99 -6.53 -8.19
CA PRO A 40 9.07 -5.28 -8.95
C PRO A 40 7.87 -5.03 -9.87
N ALA A 41 7.38 -6.05 -10.59
CA ALA A 41 6.24 -5.89 -11.50
C ALA A 41 4.96 -5.56 -10.72
N ASP A 42 4.68 -6.26 -9.62
CA ASP A 42 3.54 -5.93 -8.75
C ASP A 42 3.69 -4.51 -8.14
N ALA A 43 4.93 -4.07 -7.86
CA ALA A 43 5.17 -2.71 -7.36
C ALA A 43 4.89 -1.64 -8.41
N GLU A 44 5.26 -1.89 -9.68
CA GLU A 44 4.92 -1.02 -10.81
C GLU A 44 3.40 -0.97 -11.04
N ASP A 45 2.71 -2.11 -10.97
CA ASP A 45 1.25 -2.17 -11.12
C ASP A 45 0.53 -1.40 -10.00
N ALA A 46 1.00 -1.54 -8.76
CA ALA A 46 0.47 -0.80 -7.63
C ALA A 46 0.70 0.72 -7.79
N LEU A 47 1.90 1.11 -8.21
CA LEU A 47 2.25 2.50 -8.51
C LEU A 47 1.31 3.09 -9.58
N GLN A 48 1.14 2.38 -10.70
CA GLN A 48 0.24 2.79 -11.77
C GLN A 48 -1.19 2.95 -11.25
N THR A 49 -1.67 1.98 -10.48
CA THR A 49 -3.00 2.04 -9.85
C THR A 49 -3.18 3.29 -8.99
N VAL A 50 -2.18 3.64 -8.17
CA VAL A 50 -2.23 4.85 -7.33
C VAL A 50 -2.28 6.11 -8.18
N PHE A 51 -1.42 6.23 -9.19
CA PHE A 51 -1.37 7.44 -10.02
C PHE A 51 -2.56 7.57 -10.98
N LEU A 52 -3.20 6.47 -11.37
CA LEU A 52 -4.50 6.52 -12.06
C LEU A 52 -5.59 7.11 -11.16
N ARG A 53 -5.62 6.78 -9.87
CA ARG A 53 -6.55 7.42 -8.91
C ARG A 53 -6.25 8.90 -8.72
N VAL A 54 -4.97 9.29 -8.76
CA VAL A 54 -4.56 10.71 -8.72
C VAL A 54 -5.07 11.46 -9.94
N LEU A 55 -4.92 10.88 -11.14
CA LEU A 55 -5.45 11.42 -12.40
C LEU A 55 -6.99 11.56 -12.37
N ASN A 56 -7.68 10.63 -11.70
CA ASN A 56 -9.12 10.70 -11.49
C ASN A 56 -9.55 11.65 -10.35
N HIS A 57 -8.62 12.46 -9.81
CA HIS A 57 -8.87 13.45 -8.77
C HIS A 57 -9.38 12.87 -7.44
N GLU A 58 -9.25 11.55 -7.22
CA GLU A 58 -9.75 10.87 -6.02
C GLU A 58 -8.99 11.28 -4.74
N TRP A 59 -7.76 11.77 -4.90
CA TRP A 59 -6.91 12.22 -3.79
C TRP A 59 -7.32 13.59 -3.24
N GLN A 60 -7.99 14.44 -4.02
CA GLN A 60 -8.32 15.82 -3.61
C GLN A 60 -9.35 15.88 -2.47
N ASN A 61 -10.12 14.80 -2.29
CA ASN A 61 -11.07 14.64 -1.19
C ASN A 61 -10.45 13.99 0.06
N SER A 62 -9.15 13.69 0.04
CA SER A 62 -8.45 13.16 1.21
C SER A 62 -8.40 14.21 2.32
N ALA A 63 -8.90 13.83 3.49
CA ALA A 63 -8.80 14.65 4.70
C ALA A 63 -7.40 14.60 5.37
N TYR A 64 -6.43 13.94 4.73
CA TYR A 64 -5.10 13.69 5.28
C TYR A 64 -4.01 14.35 4.43
N PRO A 65 -2.83 14.65 5.03
CA PRO A 65 -1.68 15.13 4.29
C PRO A 65 -1.35 14.21 3.11
N PRO A 66 -0.88 14.76 1.97
CA PRO A 66 -0.63 13.96 0.76
C PRO A 66 0.29 12.76 1.02
N GLU A 67 1.33 12.92 1.84
CA GLU A 67 2.25 11.82 2.17
C GLU A 67 1.54 10.62 2.84
N ALA A 68 0.61 10.88 3.76
CA ALA A 68 -0.17 9.82 4.41
C ALA A 68 -1.14 9.17 3.43
N TYR A 69 -1.74 9.95 2.52
CA TYR A 69 -2.57 9.44 1.44
C TYR A 69 -1.77 8.49 0.53
N PHE A 70 -0.62 8.91 0.02
CA PHE A 70 0.19 8.13 -0.92
C PHE A 70 0.71 6.83 -0.28
N ARG A 71 1.17 6.87 0.97
CA ARG A 71 1.57 5.66 1.71
C ARG A 71 0.41 4.67 1.87
N ARG A 72 -0.78 5.16 2.26
CA ARG A 72 -1.98 4.31 2.38
C ARG A 72 -2.42 3.75 1.03
N ALA A 73 -2.46 4.59 0.00
CA ALA A 73 -2.88 4.20 -1.33
C ALA A 73 -1.95 3.11 -1.91
N ALA A 74 -0.64 3.29 -1.74
CA ALA A 74 0.37 2.31 -2.11
C ALA A 74 0.18 0.98 -1.35
N ALA A 75 0.01 1.04 -0.03
CA ALA A 75 -0.21 -0.15 0.79
C ALA A 75 -1.47 -0.92 0.38
N ASN A 76 -2.58 -0.20 0.16
CA ASN A 76 -3.83 -0.80 -0.29
C ASN A 76 -3.68 -1.46 -1.66
N ALA A 77 -3.11 -0.74 -2.65
CA ALA A 77 -2.91 -1.28 -3.99
C ALA A 77 -2.01 -2.53 -3.99
N ALA A 78 -0.92 -2.51 -3.22
CA ALA A 78 -0.05 -3.67 -3.05
C ALA A 78 -0.75 -4.87 -2.40
N LEU A 79 -1.54 -4.64 -1.35
CA LEU A 79 -2.30 -5.70 -0.67
C LEU A 79 -3.40 -6.30 -1.57
N ASP A 80 -4.04 -5.47 -2.40
CA ASP A 80 -5.03 -5.93 -3.38
C ASP A 80 -4.41 -6.84 -4.44
N LEU A 81 -3.20 -6.53 -4.91
CA LEU A 81 -2.44 -7.42 -5.81
C LEU A 81 -2.10 -8.76 -5.14
N LEU A 82 -1.64 -8.73 -3.88
CA LEU A 82 -1.36 -9.96 -3.12
C LEU A 82 -2.62 -10.83 -2.95
N ARG A 83 -3.80 -10.22 -2.72
CA ARG A 83 -5.09 -10.92 -2.65
C ARG A 83 -5.46 -11.58 -3.98
N ARG A 84 -5.35 -10.83 -5.09
CA ARG A 84 -5.62 -11.36 -6.44
C ARG A 84 -4.70 -12.52 -6.76
N ARG A 85 -3.39 -12.39 -6.47
CA ARG A 85 -2.41 -13.46 -6.67
C ARG A 85 -2.74 -14.71 -5.86
N ARG A 86 -3.20 -14.56 -4.62
CA ARG A 86 -3.66 -15.69 -3.79
C ARG A 86 -4.87 -16.39 -4.42
N SER A 87 -5.84 -15.63 -4.94
CA SER A 87 -7.01 -16.19 -5.62
C SER A 87 -6.66 -16.91 -6.93
N HIS A 88 -5.63 -16.45 -7.66
CA HIS A 88 -5.19 -17.07 -8.92
C HIS A 88 -4.23 -18.25 -8.71
N LYS A 89 -3.48 -18.29 -7.61
CA LYS A 89 -2.53 -19.38 -7.25
C LYS A 89 -3.18 -20.65 -6.68
N GLU A 90 -4.50 -20.82 -6.77
CA GLU A 90 -5.13 -22.13 -6.46
C GLU A 90 -4.76 -23.24 -7.48
N THR A 91 -3.92 -22.96 -8.47
CA THR A 91 -3.16 -23.98 -9.22
C THR A 91 -1.77 -24.19 -8.59
N PRO A 92 -1.39 -25.43 -8.23
CA PRO A 92 -0.14 -25.68 -7.51
C PRO A 92 1.07 -25.25 -8.34
N LEU A 93 1.81 -24.24 -7.86
CA LEU A 93 3.17 -24.01 -8.32
C LEU A 93 4.08 -24.92 -7.48
N GLU A 94 4.74 -25.86 -8.15
CA GLU A 94 5.71 -26.79 -7.57
C GLU A 94 6.68 -26.09 -6.61
N GLU A 95 6.82 -26.67 -5.43
CA GLU A 95 7.80 -26.27 -4.42
C GLU A 95 9.21 -26.55 -4.95
N ALA A 96 9.92 -25.49 -5.34
CA ALA A 96 11.35 -25.58 -5.63
C ALA A 96 12.13 -25.71 -4.30
N SER A 97 13.04 -26.68 -4.25
CA SER A 97 13.75 -27.16 -3.07
C SER A 97 14.95 -26.30 -2.64
N ALA A 98 15.00 -26.00 -1.34
CA ALA A 98 16.10 -26.01 -0.37
C ALA A 98 17.56 -25.65 -0.76
N GLU A 99 18.01 -24.49 -0.23
CA GLU A 99 19.34 -24.07 0.22
C GLU A 99 19.21 -23.11 1.45
N TYR A 100 19.54 -23.65 2.62
CA TYR A 100 19.30 -23.07 3.94
C TYR A 100 20.24 -21.90 4.30
N SER A 101 19.74 -20.67 4.22
CA SER A 101 20.09 -19.51 5.09
C SER A 101 19.42 -18.23 4.58
N ALA A 102 19.40 -18.01 3.26
CA ALA A 102 18.66 -16.91 2.62
C ALA A 102 17.19 -17.29 2.32
N GLU A 103 16.94 -18.59 2.12
CA GLU A 103 15.60 -19.12 1.87
C GLU A 103 14.65 -18.99 3.05
N ASP A 104 15.12 -19.12 4.29
CA ASP A 104 14.24 -19.01 5.46
C ASP A 104 13.64 -17.60 5.58
N ALA A 105 14.43 -16.57 5.30
CA ALA A 105 13.96 -15.20 5.31
C ALA A 105 13.01 -14.89 4.14
N ALA A 106 13.30 -15.42 2.94
CA ALA A 106 12.42 -15.29 1.78
C ALA A 106 11.09 -16.02 1.99
N LEU A 107 11.13 -17.24 2.51
CA LEU A 107 9.98 -18.06 2.84
C LEU A 107 9.14 -17.41 3.95
N LEU A 108 9.77 -16.87 4.99
CA LEU A 108 9.09 -16.13 6.06
C LEU A 108 8.36 -14.90 5.52
N LYS A 109 9.02 -14.12 4.65
CA LYS A 109 8.39 -12.97 3.97
C LYS A 109 7.20 -13.40 3.12
N GLU A 110 7.32 -14.50 2.38
CA GLU A 110 6.22 -15.02 1.57
C GLU A 110 5.05 -15.55 2.42
N ARG A 111 5.34 -16.23 3.54
CA ARG A 111 4.31 -16.62 4.52
C ARG A 111 3.61 -15.40 5.12
N LEU A 112 4.36 -14.34 5.47
CA LEU A 112 3.78 -13.09 5.96
C LEU A 112 2.88 -12.44 4.90
N ARG A 113 3.30 -12.37 3.63
CA ARG A 113 2.47 -11.82 2.53
C ARG A 113 1.18 -12.60 2.34
N ARG A 114 1.24 -13.93 2.36
CA ARG A 114 0.06 -14.80 2.29
C ARG A 114 -0.88 -14.57 3.48
N ALA A 115 -0.33 -14.45 4.68
CA ALA A 115 -1.11 -14.17 5.88
C ALA A 115 -1.79 -12.79 5.80
N LEU A 116 -1.06 -11.74 5.40
CA LEU A 116 -1.58 -10.38 5.19
C LEU A 116 -2.70 -10.35 4.14
N ALA A 117 -2.54 -11.07 3.02
CA ALA A 117 -3.57 -11.18 1.98
C ALA A 117 -4.85 -11.88 2.48
N SER A 118 -4.81 -12.58 3.61
CA SER A 118 -5.98 -13.23 4.20
C SER A 118 -6.67 -12.42 5.31
N LEU A 119 -6.12 -11.26 5.66
CA LEU A 119 -6.73 -10.33 6.62
C LEU A 119 -7.73 -9.40 5.93
N GLU A 120 -8.60 -8.81 6.75
CA GLU A 120 -9.43 -7.66 6.37
C GLU A 120 -8.57 -6.52 5.80
N VAL A 121 -9.14 -5.77 4.85
CA VAL A 121 -8.42 -4.73 4.08
C VAL A 121 -7.72 -3.73 4.98
N ASP A 122 -8.46 -3.15 5.92
CA ASP A 122 -7.92 -2.15 6.83
C ASP A 122 -6.91 -2.70 7.83
N ASP A 123 -7.06 -3.95 8.27
CA ASP A 123 -6.14 -4.57 9.23
C ASP A 123 -4.79 -4.85 8.57
N ALA A 124 -4.81 -5.39 7.34
CA ALA A 124 -3.58 -5.62 6.56
C ALA A 124 -2.85 -4.31 6.26
N ALA A 125 -3.60 -3.26 5.87
CA ALA A 125 -3.05 -1.94 5.59
C ALA A 125 -2.45 -1.31 6.85
N MET A 126 -3.19 -1.31 7.96
CA MET A 126 -2.73 -0.76 9.23
C MET A 126 -1.44 -1.45 9.72
N PHE A 127 -1.38 -2.78 9.62
CA PHE A 127 -0.17 -3.52 9.93
C PHE A 127 1.00 -3.12 9.02
N SER A 128 0.78 -3.07 7.71
CA SER A 128 1.82 -2.74 6.74
C SER A 128 2.37 -1.33 6.95
N LEU A 129 1.48 -0.36 7.15
CA LEU A 129 1.86 1.03 7.44
C LEU A 129 2.69 1.13 8.72
N ARG A 130 2.33 0.36 9.76
CA ARG A 130 3.07 0.36 11.04
C ARG A 130 4.43 -0.30 10.95
N TYR A 131 4.47 -1.54 10.46
CA TYR A 131 5.64 -2.42 10.65
C TYR A 131 6.51 -2.55 9.40
N ILE A 132 6.01 -2.19 8.22
CA ILE A 132 6.77 -2.21 6.96
C ILE A 132 7.19 -0.78 6.57
N GLU A 133 6.26 0.17 6.69
CA GLU A 133 6.53 1.59 6.37
C GLU A 133 6.97 2.43 7.57
N GLY A 134 6.88 1.90 8.79
CA GLY A 134 7.38 2.55 10.00
C GLY A 134 6.54 3.72 10.51
N MET A 135 5.29 3.88 10.06
CA MET A 135 4.41 4.94 10.56
C MET A 135 4.14 4.81 12.06
N SER A 136 4.06 5.96 12.73
CA SER A 136 3.71 6.03 14.14
C SER A 136 2.24 5.66 14.37
N ASN A 137 1.89 5.19 15.56
CA ASN A 137 0.48 4.97 15.94
C ASN A 137 -0.34 6.27 15.86
N GLY A 138 0.31 7.44 16.00
CA GLY A 138 -0.34 8.75 15.87
C GLY A 138 -0.71 9.03 14.42
N GLU A 139 0.24 8.92 13.49
CA GLU A 139 -0.04 9.10 12.05
C GLU A 139 -1.12 8.12 11.55
N ILE A 140 -1.10 6.88 12.04
CA ILE A 140 -2.13 5.88 11.70
C ILE A 140 -3.47 6.25 12.34
N ALA A 141 -3.49 6.75 13.58
CA ALA A 141 -4.69 7.23 14.24
C ALA A 141 -5.36 8.35 13.45
N ASP A 142 -4.58 9.34 13.00
CA ASP A 142 -5.05 10.43 12.16
C ASP A 142 -5.65 9.88 10.86
N LEU A 143 -4.92 9.00 10.17
CA LEU A 143 -5.33 8.39 8.90
C LEU A 143 -6.63 7.57 8.98
N TYR A 144 -6.91 6.98 10.14
CA TYR A 144 -8.11 6.18 10.36
C TYR A 144 -9.19 6.91 11.16
N ARG A 145 -8.94 8.16 11.58
CA ARG A 145 -9.81 8.95 12.49
C ARG A 145 -10.17 8.16 13.75
N GLN A 146 -9.16 7.56 14.37
CA GLN A 146 -9.29 6.75 15.58
C GLN A 146 -8.35 7.29 16.65
N GLU A 147 -8.66 7.02 17.92
CA GLU A 147 -7.72 7.30 19.01
C GLU A 147 -6.46 6.44 18.91
N LYS A 148 -5.30 7.02 19.25
CA LYS A 148 -3.99 6.34 19.26
C LYS A 148 -4.00 5.04 20.08
N ASN A 149 -4.73 5.02 21.18
CA ASN A 149 -4.89 3.83 22.02
C ASN A 149 -5.69 2.73 21.31
N ASN A 150 -6.73 3.09 20.55
CA ASN A 150 -7.52 2.12 19.78
C ASN A 150 -6.67 1.49 18.67
N VAL A 151 -5.84 2.29 17.99
CA VAL A 151 -4.88 1.80 17.00
C VAL A 151 -3.88 0.83 17.62
N ALA A 152 -3.34 1.14 18.82
CA ALA A 152 -2.40 0.25 19.51
C ALA A 152 -3.04 -1.10 19.88
N VAL A 153 -4.26 -1.08 20.42
CA VAL A 153 -5.02 -2.30 20.75
C VAL A 153 -5.34 -3.11 19.49
N ARG A 154 -5.77 -2.44 18.41
CA ARG A 154 -6.07 -3.10 17.14
C ARG A 154 -4.82 -3.74 16.52
N LEU A 155 -3.69 -3.03 16.47
CA LEU A 155 -2.41 -3.56 16.00
C LEU A 155 -1.92 -4.76 16.83
N HIS A 156 -2.18 -4.77 18.13
CA HIS A 156 -1.87 -5.93 18.97
C HIS A 156 -2.70 -7.15 18.56
N ARG A 157 -4.01 -6.99 18.35
CA ARG A 157 -4.90 -8.07 17.89
C ARG A 157 -4.48 -8.59 16.51
N ILE A 158 -4.20 -7.70 15.57
CA ILE A 158 -3.74 -8.06 14.23
C ILE A 158 -2.46 -8.91 14.29
N ARG A 159 -1.51 -8.55 15.16
CA ARG A 159 -0.28 -9.34 15.38
C ARG A 159 -0.55 -10.76 15.88
N GLN A 160 -1.50 -10.94 16.79
CA GLN A 160 -1.87 -12.28 17.25
C GLN A 160 -2.48 -13.10 16.13
N THR A 161 -3.42 -12.51 15.37
CA THR A 161 -4.04 -13.17 14.23
C THR A 161 -3.02 -13.55 13.15
N LEU A 162 -2.05 -12.69 12.86
CA LEU A 162 -0.98 -13.01 11.92
C LEU A 162 -0.08 -14.13 12.42
N LYS A 163 0.27 -14.13 13.71
CA LYS A 163 1.06 -15.20 14.33
C LYS A 163 0.36 -16.55 14.16
N GLU A 164 -0.92 -16.63 14.54
CA GLU A 164 -1.73 -17.86 14.39
C GLU A 164 -1.83 -18.33 12.93
N LYS A 165 -1.95 -17.41 11.97
CA LYS A 165 -2.02 -17.71 10.54
C LYS A 165 -0.68 -18.16 9.94
N MET A 166 0.44 -17.77 10.55
CA MET A 166 1.79 -18.14 10.09
C MET A 166 2.30 -19.44 10.72
N GLU A 167 1.71 -19.86 11.85
CA GLU A 167 1.98 -21.14 12.53
C GLU A 167 1.16 -22.32 11.94
N ARG A 168 0.14 -22.03 11.13
CA ARG A 168 -0.64 -23.01 10.36
C ARG A 168 -0.06 -23.24 8.98
#